data_AF-A0A9E3XHU0-F1
#
_entry.id   AF-A0A9E3XHU0-F1
#
_cell.length_a   1.000
_cell.length_b   1.000
_cell.length_c   1.000
_cell.angle_alpha   90.00
_cell.angle_beta   90.00
_cell.angle_gamma   90.00
#
_symmetry.space_group_name_H-M   'P 1'
#
loop_
_entity.id
_entity.type
_entity.pdbx_description
1 polymer ?
#
loop_
_entity_poly.entity_id
_entity_poly.type
_entity_poly.pdbx_seq_one_letter_code
_entity_poly.pdbx_strand_id
1 'polypeptide(L)'
;MIDPFTNPVTSGLIANLAGKMIENTAITVRRMFAGDREKENALKRCLKSAVAAFIASAGADNPAARGHLHSIFGQFFRDEGVQEELSMLMDEHRPDLEALAKALKSAGFVQKTAPTFKLEKALSSFEAAFIVAVDRENDLQGIVQVKQLRKQTGLQEDMHQELQKIHALLQRISDASLEVRPGEIRGREREGGAALAFTFPEIEVEISGEQRRVKLGKRSVLIEGDVDNSDIITGDQNQVIRDSTVQGDVIGPGGTKVMGETEAERRQREIEAARKLYLQQLRRHCRRVDLETILDMPAASRLLQLDEVYVNLDTTTRMDRQGRILTGTEKAVSGKDDDEKSVPLPAMQAAGRFAKLLLLGDPGGGKSSLMKILCIQLANTCLNGDAPPEGFQQDLLPVLISLRHLAPRLKDLALDDLSHEDRIAQLRP
;
A
#
# COMPACT_ATOMS: atom_id res chain seq x y z
N MET A 1 -0.08 -14.47 37.58
CA MET A 1 -0.51 -14.31 36.17
C MET A 1 -0.77 -15.71 35.66
N ILE A 2 -2.03 -16.09 35.45
CA ILE A 2 -2.38 -17.44 34.97
C ILE A 2 -1.95 -17.50 33.50
N ASP A 3 -1.13 -18.47 33.14
CA ASP A 3 -0.70 -18.66 31.76
C ASP A 3 -1.95 -18.96 30.90
N PRO A 4 -2.29 -18.11 29.90
CA PRO A 4 -3.48 -18.30 29.06
C PRO A 4 -3.47 -19.63 28.29
N PHE A 5 -2.34 -20.33 28.22
CA PHE A 5 -2.21 -21.67 27.64
C PHE A 5 -2.62 -22.82 28.58
N THR A 6 -2.71 -22.57 29.89
CA THR A 6 -3.01 -23.62 30.89
C THR A 6 -4.48 -23.86 31.13
N ASN A 7 -5.37 -22.96 30.68
CA ASN A 7 -6.80 -23.19 30.79
C ASN A 7 -7.28 -24.06 29.60
N PRO A 8 -7.83 -25.27 29.85
CA PRO A 8 -8.22 -26.20 28.79
C PRO A 8 -9.29 -25.61 27.84
N VAL A 9 -10.10 -24.67 28.33
CA VAL A 9 -11.15 -24.03 27.53
C VAL A 9 -10.57 -22.99 26.55
N THR A 10 -9.60 -22.18 26.97
CA THR A 10 -8.93 -21.20 26.08
C THR A 10 -8.06 -21.92 25.05
N SER A 11 -7.37 -22.99 25.46
CA SER A 11 -6.59 -23.83 24.56
C SER A 11 -7.43 -24.43 23.43
N GLY A 12 -8.64 -24.93 23.75
CA GLY A 12 -9.58 -25.43 22.75
C GLY A 12 -10.05 -24.35 21.77
N LEU A 13 -10.36 -23.14 22.26
CA LEU A 13 -10.73 -22.00 21.43
C LEU A 13 -9.60 -21.58 20.49
N ILE A 14 -8.38 -21.42 21.02
CA ILE A 14 -7.19 -21.04 20.26
C ILE A 14 -6.91 -22.07 19.16
N ALA A 15 -6.98 -23.36 19.48
CA ALA A 15 -6.75 -24.43 18.52
C ALA A 15 -7.81 -24.47 17.42
N ASN A 16 -9.08 -24.24 17.76
CA ASN A 16 -10.19 -24.18 16.78
C ASN A 16 -10.03 -23.00 15.83
N LEU A 17 -9.78 -21.80 16.38
CA LEU A 17 -9.63 -20.58 15.58
C LEU A 17 -8.42 -20.64 14.67
N ALA A 18 -7.25 -21.04 15.19
CA ALA A 18 -6.07 -21.23 14.36
C ALA A 18 -6.28 -22.31 13.28
N GLY A 19 -7.05 -23.37 13.58
CA GLY A 19 -7.44 -24.38 12.61
C GLY A 19 -8.28 -23.79 11.47
N LYS A 20 -9.33 -23.02 11.81
CA LYS A 20 -10.21 -22.35 10.82
C LYS A 20 -9.47 -21.32 9.99
N MET A 21 -8.56 -20.56 10.59
CA MET A 21 -7.71 -19.62 9.85
C MET A 21 -6.93 -20.36 8.77
N ILE A 22 -6.29 -21.48 9.11
CA ILE A 22 -5.54 -22.28 8.14
C ILE A 22 -6.45 -22.92 7.11
N GLU A 23 -7.61 -23.44 7.48
CA GLU A 23 -8.56 -24.01 6.51
C GLU A 23 -9.00 -22.98 5.48
N ASN A 24 -9.25 -21.74 5.94
CA ASN A 24 -9.68 -20.64 5.09
C ASN A 24 -8.53 -20.06 4.27
N THR A 25 -7.30 -20.04 4.79
CA THR A 25 -6.09 -19.66 4.04
C THR A 25 -5.40 -20.85 3.38
N ALA A 26 -6.01 -22.05 3.39
CA ALA A 26 -5.33 -23.32 3.08
C ALA A 26 -4.78 -23.35 1.66
N ILE A 27 -5.49 -22.72 0.73
CA ILE A 27 -5.09 -22.66 -0.68
C ILE A 27 -3.78 -21.87 -0.81
N THR A 28 -3.71 -20.69 -0.19
CA THR A 28 -2.51 -19.85 -0.21
C THR A 28 -1.36 -20.49 0.56
N VAL A 29 -1.63 -21.02 1.75
CA VAL A 29 -0.65 -21.71 2.61
C VAL A 29 -0.06 -22.94 1.92
N ARG A 30 -0.90 -23.83 1.36
CA ARG A 30 -0.45 -25.03 0.61
C ARG A 30 0.39 -24.66 -0.60
N ARG A 31 0.05 -23.55 -1.26
CA ARG A 31 0.80 -23.03 -2.42
C ARG A 31 2.18 -22.53 -2.00
N MET A 32 2.27 -21.72 -0.95
CA MET A 32 3.56 -21.20 -0.45
C MET A 32 4.50 -22.31 0.00
N PHE A 33 3.96 -23.35 0.64
CA PHE A 33 4.76 -24.44 1.18
C PHE A 33 4.85 -25.66 0.24
N ALA A 34 4.30 -25.59 -0.97
CA ALA A 34 4.26 -26.70 -1.93
C ALA A 34 3.74 -28.03 -1.32
N GLY A 35 2.80 -27.94 -0.37
CA GLY A 35 2.26 -29.10 0.35
C GLY A 35 3.15 -29.67 1.47
N ASP A 36 4.20 -28.96 1.89
CA ASP A 36 5.05 -29.34 3.01
C ASP A 36 4.30 -29.26 4.34
N ARG A 37 3.97 -30.43 4.89
CA ARG A 37 3.20 -30.58 6.14
C ARG A 37 3.94 -30.05 7.37
N GLU A 38 5.27 -30.05 7.38
CA GLU A 38 6.03 -29.56 8.54
C GLU A 38 5.90 -28.04 8.64
N LYS A 39 6.01 -27.35 7.50
CA LYS A 39 5.80 -25.90 7.40
C LYS A 39 4.37 -25.48 7.69
N GLU A 40 3.38 -26.22 7.20
CA GLU A 40 1.97 -25.99 7.57
C GLU A 40 1.76 -26.11 9.08
N ASN A 41 2.37 -27.11 9.71
CA ASN A 41 2.30 -27.29 11.16
C ASN A 41 3.05 -26.19 11.91
N ALA A 42 4.20 -25.71 11.41
CA ALA A 42 4.91 -24.57 11.96
C ALA A 42 4.06 -23.30 11.90
N LEU A 43 3.46 -23.00 10.74
CA LEU A 43 2.54 -21.86 10.60
C LEU A 43 1.36 -21.99 11.58
N LYS A 44 0.84 -23.21 11.77
CA LYS A 44 -0.21 -23.47 12.76
C LYS A 44 0.21 -23.15 14.18
N ARG A 45 1.45 -23.41 14.56
CA ARG A 45 1.98 -23.03 15.88
C ARG A 45 2.10 -21.51 15.99
N CYS A 46 2.55 -20.82 14.94
CA CYS A 46 2.61 -19.35 14.91
C CYS A 46 1.24 -18.71 15.06
N LEU A 47 0.25 -19.15 14.27
CA LEU A 47 -1.12 -18.64 14.34
C LEU A 47 -1.77 -18.91 15.69
N LYS A 48 -1.52 -20.07 16.31
CA LYS A 48 -1.97 -20.34 17.68
C LYS A 48 -1.40 -19.33 18.68
N SER A 49 -0.11 -19.00 18.57
CA SER A 49 0.53 -18.00 19.43
C SER A 49 -0.09 -16.61 19.23
N ALA A 50 -0.30 -16.21 17.97
CA ALA A 50 -0.90 -14.94 17.61
C ALA A 50 -2.34 -14.81 18.13
N VAL A 51 -3.18 -15.83 17.92
CA VAL A 51 -4.56 -15.88 18.41
C VAL A 51 -4.60 -15.87 19.95
N ALA A 52 -3.67 -16.55 20.61
CA ALA A 52 -3.58 -16.52 22.07
C ALA A 52 -3.29 -15.11 22.59
N ALA A 53 -2.34 -14.39 21.97
CA ALA A 53 -2.02 -13.01 22.33
C ALA A 53 -3.20 -12.07 22.05
N PHE A 54 -3.91 -12.26 20.94
CA PHE A 54 -5.14 -11.54 20.64
C PHE A 54 -6.18 -11.71 21.77
N ILE A 55 -6.47 -12.97 22.13
CA ILE A 55 -7.48 -13.30 23.15
C ILE A 55 -7.07 -12.79 24.54
N ALA A 56 -5.79 -12.85 24.88
CA ALA A 56 -5.28 -12.29 26.14
C ALA A 56 -5.44 -10.77 26.18
N SER A 57 -5.07 -10.08 25.10
CA SER A 57 -5.25 -8.63 24.94
C SER A 57 -6.72 -8.22 24.93
N ALA A 58 -7.60 -9.14 24.50
CA ALA A 58 -9.04 -8.96 24.49
C ALA A 58 -9.69 -8.91 25.88
N GLY A 59 -8.96 -9.25 26.95
CA GLY A 59 -9.52 -9.36 28.29
C GLY A 59 -10.49 -10.54 28.43
N ALA A 60 -10.21 -11.65 27.73
CA ALA A 60 -11.03 -12.86 27.73
C ALA A 60 -11.05 -13.63 29.07
N ASP A 61 -10.61 -13.02 30.17
CA ASP A 61 -10.78 -13.56 31.52
C ASP A 61 -12.26 -13.61 31.94
N ASN A 62 -13.13 -12.85 31.27
CA ASN A 62 -14.58 -12.92 31.45
C ASN A 62 -15.22 -14.09 30.64
N PRO A 63 -15.82 -15.09 31.30
CA PRO A 63 -16.47 -16.23 30.62
C PRO A 63 -17.59 -15.82 29.66
N ALA A 64 -18.33 -14.74 29.95
CA ALA A 64 -19.42 -14.26 29.09
C ALA A 64 -18.90 -13.67 27.76
N ALA A 65 -17.73 -13.03 27.79
CA ALA A 65 -17.10 -12.52 26.58
C ALA A 65 -16.60 -13.66 25.66
N ARG A 66 -16.19 -14.80 26.23
CA ARG A 66 -15.64 -15.93 25.46
C ARG A 66 -16.62 -16.54 24.47
N GLY A 67 -17.87 -16.77 24.89
CA GLY A 67 -18.89 -17.35 24.01
C GLY A 67 -19.20 -16.43 22.83
N HIS A 68 -19.26 -15.11 23.09
CA HIS A 68 -19.50 -14.10 22.06
C HIS A 68 -18.33 -13.99 21.08
N LEU A 69 -17.10 -13.98 21.60
CA LEU A 69 -15.89 -13.97 20.78
C LEU A 69 -15.79 -15.21 19.87
N HIS A 70 -16.14 -16.41 20.35
CA HIS A 70 -16.14 -17.61 19.50
C HIS A 70 -17.09 -17.48 18.29
N SER A 71 -18.29 -16.94 18.51
CA SER A 71 -19.26 -16.73 17.42
C SER A 71 -18.77 -15.66 16.43
N ILE A 72 -18.28 -14.53 16.95
CA ILE A 72 -17.80 -13.42 16.12
C ILE A 72 -16.59 -13.86 15.30
N PHE A 73 -15.60 -14.52 15.91
CA PHE A 73 -14.42 -14.97 15.18
C PHE A 73 -14.74 -16.02 14.12
N GLY A 74 -15.72 -16.88 14.38
CA GLY A 74 -16.20 -17.82 13.38
C GLY A 74 -16.73 -17.15 12.12
N GLN A 75 -17.40 -15.99 12.25
CA GLN A 75 -17.87 -15.20 11.11
C GLN A 75 -16.75 -14.34 10.52
N PHE A 76 -15.96 -13.68 11.37
CA PHE A 76 -14.85 -12.83 10.97
C PHE A 76 -13.84 -13.55 10.06
N PHE A 77 -13.39 -14.75 10.44
CA PHE A 77 -12.42 -15.48 9.61
C PHE A 77 -13.02 -16.09 8.34
N ARG A 78 -14.35 -16.12 8.19
CA ARG A 78 -15.02 -16.53 6.95
C ARG A 78 -15.12 -15.39 5.94
N ASP A 79 -14.90 -14.15 6.36
CA ASP A 79 -14.87 -13.00 5.46
C ASP A 79 -13.67 -13.09 4.52
N GLU A 80 -13.92 -12.96 3.21
CA GLU A 80 -12.88 -13.06 2.17
C GLU A 80 -11.84 -11.93 2.28
N GLY A 81 -12.26 -10.72 2.68
CA GLY A 81 -11.36 -9.59 2.88
C GLY A 81 -10.39 -9.85 4.05
N VAL A 82 -10.87 -10.48 5.12
CA VAL A 82 -10.02 -10.91 6.24
C VAL A 82 -9.00 -11.95 5.79
N GLN A 83 -9.37 -12.88 4.90
CA GLN A 83 -8.45 -13.87 4.36
C GLN A 83 -7.37 -13.23 3.48
N GLU A 84 -7.73 -12.24 2.66
CA GLU A 84 -6.78 -11.46 1.84
C GLU A 84 -5.79 -10.73 2.75
N GLU A 85 -6.27 -9.98 3.75
CA GLU A 85 -5.40 -9.27 4.70
C GLU A 85 -4.49 -10.21 5.52
N LEU A 86 -5.00 -11.36 5.95
CA LEU A 86 -4.18 -12.36 6.64
C LEU A 86 -3.16 -13.03 5.72
N SER A 87 -3.44 -13.13 4.42
CA SER A 87 -2.46 -13.60 3.45
C SER A 87 -1.31 -12.61 3.27
N MET A 88 -1.57 -11.31 3.42
CA MET A 88 -0.53 -10.27 3.36
C MET A 88 0.53 -10.42 4.46
N LEU A 89 0.16 -10.91 5.65
CA LEU A 89 1.11 -11.23 6.71
C LEU A 89 2.17 -12.26 6.28
N MET A 90 1.84 -13.12 5.31
CA MET A 90 2.77 -14.09 4.75
C MET A 90 3.56 -13.51 3.56
N ASP A 91 2.97 -12.58 2.81
CA ASP A 91 3.56 -11.93 1.61
C ASP A 91 4.34 -10.62 1.93
N GLU A 92 4.94 -10.50 3.12
CA GLU A 92 5.81 -9.37 3.54
C GLU A 92 5.10 -8.02 3.75
N HIS A 93 3.77 -7.99 3.66
CA HIS A 93 3.00 -6.76 3.78
C HIS A 93 2.32 -6.70 5.16
N ARG A 94 2.22 -5.47 5.68
CA ARG A 94 1.45 -5.25 6.90
C ARG A 94 -0.03 -5.38 6.57
N PRO A 95 -0.80 -6.20 7.30
CA PRO A 95 -2.24 -6.24 7.12
C PRO A 95 -2.84 -4.88 7.44
N ASP A 96 -3.83 -4.45 6.66
CA ASP A 96 -4.59 -3.25 6.92
C ASP A 96 -5.46 -3.46 8.18
N LEU A 97 -4.98 -2.94 9.31
CA LEU A 97 -5.65 -3.03 10.59
C LEU A 97 -7.01 -2.33 10.59
N GLU A 98 -7.21 -1.31 9.75
CA GLU A 98 -8.49 -0.62 9.62
C GLU A 98 -9.50 -1.49 8.86
N ALA A 99 -9.06 -2.16 7.79
CA ALA A 99 -9.86 -3.13 7.06
C ALA A 99 -10.28 -4.31 7.96
N LEU A 100 -9.33 -4.88 8.72
CA LEU A 100 -9.61 -5.93 9.70
C LEU A 100 -10.57 -5.44 10.80
N ALA A 101 -10.41 -4.21 11.28
CA ALA A 101 -11.32 -3.64 12.28
C ALA A 101 -12.74 -3.46 11.72
N LYS A 102 -12.87 -3.06 10.46
CA LYS A 102 -14.16 -2.95 9.76
C LYS A 102 -14.82 -4.32 9.58
N ALA A 103 -14.07 -5.34 9.17
CA ALA A 103 -14.59 -6.69 9.02
C ALA A 103 -15.06 -7.29 10.36
N LEU A 104 -14.34 -7.01 11.46
CA LEU A 104 -14.77 -7.40 12.80
C LEU A 104 -16.10 -6.76 13.19
N LYS A 105 -16.29 -5.46 12.89
CA LYS A 105 -17.58 -4.77 13.11
C LYS A 105 -18.69 -5.39 12.26
N SER A 106 -18.42 -5.74 11.00
CA SER A 106 -19.37 -6.43 10.13
C SER A 106 -19.74 -7.82 10.62
N ALA A 107 -18.81 -8.54 11.27
CA ALA A 107 -19.04 -9.83 11.93
C ALA A 107 -19.83 -9.71 13.25
N GLY A 108 -20.40 -8.53 13.53
CA GLY A 108 -21.22 -8.29 14.72
C GLY A 108 -20.45 -7.90 15.97
N PHE A 109 -19.17 -7.52 15.85
CA PHE A 109 -18.43 -6.97 16.99
C PHE A 109 -18.96 -5.58 17.34
N VAL A 110 -19.63 -5.47 18.49
CA VAL A 110 -20.14 -4.20 19.02
C VAL A 110 -19.30 -3.80 20.23
N GLN A 111 -18.57 -2.68 20.16
CA GLN A 111 -17.71 -2.22 21.27
C GLN A 111 -18.47 -2.06 22.60
N LYS A 112 -19.78 -1.82 22.56
CA LYS A 112 -20.65 -1.75 23.75
C LYS A 112 -20.73 -3.07 24.52
N THR A 113 -20.57 -4.23 23.89
CA THR A 113 -20.64 -5.54 24.58
C THR A 113 -19.34 -5.91 25.27
N ALA A 114 -18.23 -5.25 24.91
CA ALA A 114 -16.93 -5.42 25.54
C ALA A 114 -16.22 -4.05 25.65
N PRO A 115 -16.65 -3.16 26.57
CA PRO A 115 -16.12 -1.80 26.67
C PRO A 115 -14.64 -1.76 27.06
N THR A 116 -14.12 -2.81 27.70
CA THR A 116 -12.70 -2.97 28.02
C THR A 116 -11.87 -3.48 26.84
N PHE A 117 -12.52 -3.98 25.77
CA PHE A 117 -11.84 -4.51 24.60
C PHE A 117 -11.35 -3.38 23.70
N LYS A 118 -10.03 -3.27 23.57
CA LYS A 118 -9.38 -2.35 22.65
C LYS A 118 -8.93 -3.12 21.41
N LEU A 119 -9.75 -3.06 20.36
CA LEU A 119 -9.55 -3.83 19.13
C LEU A 119 -8.17 -3.61 18.49
N GLU A 120 -7.76 -2.36 18.37
CA GLU A 120 -6.44 -1.99 17.83
C GLU A 120 -5.31 -2.64 18.63
N LYS A 121 -5.39 -2.57 19.96
CA LYS A 121 -4.41 -3.21 20.85
C LYS A 121 -4.38 -4.73 20.67
N ALA A 122 -5.54 -5.37 20.50
CA ALA A 122 -5.63 -6.80 20.29
C ALA A 122 -5.03 -7.23 18.94
N LEU A 123 -5.30 -6.47 17.87
CA LEU A 123 -4.72 -6.70 16.55
C LEU A 123 -3.20 -6.46 16.54
N SER A 124 -2.71 -5.42 17.20
CA SER A 124 -1.26 -5.20 17.36
C SER A 124 -0.60 -6.32 18.17
N SER A 125 -1.25 -6.80 19.24
CA SER A 125 -0.74 -7.95 20.01
C SER A 125 -0.71 -9.24 19.20
N PHE A 126 -1.69 -9.45 18.32
CA PHE A 126 -1.72 -10.57 17.39
C PHE A 126 -0.54 -10.52 16.41
N GLU A 127 -0.34 -9.37 15.76
CA GLU A 127 0.75 -9.14 14.79
C GLU A 127 2.11 -9.38 15.44
N ALA A 128 2.36 -8.77 16.59
CA ALA A 128 3.63 -8.91 17.32
C ALA A 128 3.90 -10.38 17.73
N ALA A 129 2.89 -11.07 18.27
CA ALA A 129 3.03 -12.47 18.66
C ALA A 129 3.24 -13.40 17.46
N PHE A 130 2.60 -13.12 16.33
CA PHE A 130 2.82 -13.85 15.08
C PHE A 130 4.28 -13.72 14.63
N ILE A 131 4.79 -12.48 14.54
CA ILE A 131 6.16 -12.19 14.12
C ILE A 131 7.18 -12.90 15.02
N VAL A 132 7.00 -12.82 16.35
CA VAL A 132 7.87 -13.50 17.32
C VAL A 132 7.80 -15.02 17.17
N ALA A 133 6.62 -15.58 16.93
CA ALA A 133 6.48 -17.02 16.75
C ALA A 133 7.11 -17.51 15.44
N VAL A 134 6.96 -16.77 14.34
CA VAL A 134 7.59 -17.12 13.05
C VAL A 134 9.11 -17.06 13.16
N ASP A 135 9.68 -16.10 13.90
CA ASP A 135 11.13 -16.00 14.10
C ASP A 135 11.71 -17.25 14.79
N ARG A 136 10.94 -17.88 15.67
CA ARG A 136 11.36 -19.10 16.41
C ARG A 136 11.20 -20.38 15.61
N GLU A 137 10.43 -20.36 14.52
CA GLU A 137 10.18 -21.54 13.69
C GLU A 137 11.19 -21.58 12.53
N ASN A 138 12.25 -22.38 12.69
CA ASN A 138 13.31 -22.53 11.68
C ASN A 138 12.76 -22.91 10.30
N ASP A 139 11.69 -23.69 10.24
CA ASP A 139 11.07 -24.18 8.99
C ASP A 139 10.40 -23.06 8.18
N LEU A 140 10.09 -21.92 8.82
CA LEU A 140 9.48 -20.75 8.18
C LEU A 140 10.51 -19.65 7.86
N GLN A 141 11.73 -19.77 8.38
CA GLN A 141 12.79 -18.79 8.13
C GLN A 141 13.16 -18.77 6.64
N GLY A 142 13.08 -17.59 6.03
CA GLY A 142 13.38 -17.37 4.61
C GLY A 142 12.17 -17.53 3.67
N ILE A 143 11.04 -18.05 4.15
CA ILE A 143 9.78 -18.08 3.39
C ILE A 143 8.94 -16.87 3.74
N VAL A 144 8.83 -16.56 5.04
CA VAL A 144 8.23 -15.31 5.51
C VAL A 144 9.38 -14.32 5.70
N GLN A 145 9.44 -13.22 4.95
CA GLN A 145 10.47 -12.19 5.18
C GLN A 145 10.13 -11.35 6.42
N VAL A 146 10.36 -11.94 7.60
CA VAL A 146 10.19 -11.31 8.92
C VAL A 146 11.11 -10.08 9.11
N LYS A 147 12.11 -9.87 8.25
CA LYS A 147 13.12 -8.80 8.41
C LYS A 147 12.53 -7.39 8.31
N GLN A 148 11.55 -7.16 7.43
CA GLN A 148 10.95 -5.83 7.25
C GLN A 148 9.95 -5.50 8.35
N LEU A 149 9.12 -6.48 8.72
CA LEU A 149 8.21 -6.38 9.86
C LEU A 149 8.95 -6.23 11.20
N ARG A 150 10.14 -6.85 11.36
CA ARG A 150 11.03 -6.63 12.53
C ARG A 150 11.46 -5.18 12.68
N LYS A 151 11.92 -4.55 11.59
CA LYS A 151 12.38 -3.15 11.64
C LYS A 151 11.26 -2.22 12.08
N GLN A 152 10.03 -2.45 11.59
CA GLN A 152 8.90 -1.60 11.93
C GLN A 152 8.33 -1.87 13.33
N THR A 153 8.21 -3.14 13.73
CA THR A 153 7.65 -3.50 15.05
C THR A 153 8.62 -3.16 16.17
N GLY A 154 9.93 -3.40 15.97
CA GLY A 154 10.96 -3.02 16.94
C GLY A 154 10.97 -1.50 17.19
N LEU A 155 10.92 -0.70 16.12
CA LEU A 155 10.86 0.76 16.24
C LEU A 155 9.61 1.23 17.01
N GLN A 156 8.46 0.60 16.79
CA GLN A 156 7.22 0.94 17.48
C GLN A 156 7.25 0.57 18.97
N GLU A 157 7.81 -0.60 19.31
CA GLU A 157 7.93 -1.06 20.69
C GLU A 157 8.93 -0.21 21.48
N ASP A 158 10.07 0.11 20.89
CA ASP A 158 11.08 1.00 21.47
C ASP A 158 10.48 2.39 21.73
N MET A 159 9.74 2.95 20.76
CA MET A 159 9.08 4.23 20.91
C MET A 159 7.98 4.21 21.99
N HIS A 160 7.22 3.11 22.09
CA HIS A 160 6.19 2.96 23.13
C HIS A 160 6.80 2.86 24.53
N GLN A 161 7.89 2.12 24.69
CA GLN A 161 8.61 2.01 25.97
C GLN A 161 9.19 3.36 26.40
N GLU A 162 9.78 4.12 25.48
CA GLU A 162 10.30 5.46 25.79
C GLU A 162 9.17 6.43 26.18
N LEU A 163 8.03 6.40 25.48
CA LEU A 163 6.87 7.20 25.86
C LEU A 163 6.31 6.81 27.24
N GLN A 164 6.32 5.52 27.60
CA GLN A 164 5.92 5.09 28.95
C GLN A 164 6.90 5.56 30.03
N LYS A 165 8.21 5.56 29.77
CA LYS A 165 9.23 6.10 30.69
C LYS A 165 9.03 7.59 30.92
N ILE A 166 8.79 8.35 29.84
CA ILE A 166 8.48 9.79 29.91
C ILE A 166 7.18 10.00 30.69
N HIS A 167 6.13 9.22 30.43
CA HIS A 167 4.87 9.36 31.13
C HIS A 167 5.00 9.08 32.63
N ALA A 168 5.73 8.03 33.02
CA ALA A 168 6.01 7.72 34.42
C ALA A 168 6.82 8.83 35.12
N LEU A 169 7.77 9.44 34.41
CA LEU A 169 8.50 10.62 34.88
C LEU A 169 7.58 11.82 35.06
N LEU A 170 6.74 12.13 34.07
CA LEU A 170 5.80 13.25 34.15
C LEU A 170 4.76 13.06 35.26
N GLN A 171 4.29 11.83 35.50
CA GLN A 171 3.42 11.54 36.64
C GLN A 171 4.11 11.80 37.98
N ARG A 172 5.40 11.44 38.11
CA ARG A 172 6.22 11.72 39.30
C ARG A 172 6.52 13.20 39.51
N ILE A 173 6.50 14.01 38.45
CA ILE A 173 6.82 15.44 38.50
C ILE A 173 5.55 16.32 38.52
N SER A 174 4.34 15.74 38.53
CA SER A 174 3.08 16.48 38.27
C SER A 174 2.75 17.70 39.17
N ASP A 175 3.52 17.97 40.24
CA ASP A 175 3.42 19.19 41.07
C ASP A 175 4.77 19.94 41.28
N ALA A 176 5.85 19.60 40.56
CA ALA A 176 7.18 20.17 40.76
C ALA A 176 7.71 20.90 39.51
N SER A 177 8.57 21.91 39.73
CA SER A 177 9.19 22.72 38.67
C SER A 177 10.03 21.84 37.74
N LEU A 178 9.56 21.71 36.50
CA LEU A 178 10.16 20.87 35.47
C LEU A 178 11.08 21.76 34.61
N GLU A 179 12.36 21.41 34.54
CA GLU A 179 13.32 22.13 33.70
C GLU A 179 13.69 21.23 32.52
N VAL A 180 13.19 21.58 31.34
CA VAL A 180 13.45 20.85 30.09
C VAL A 180 14.68 21.45 29.42
N ARG A 181 15.73 20.66 29.24
CA ARG A 181 16.94 21.03 28.50
C ARG A 181 17.10 20.13 27.26
N PRO A 182 17.83 20.57 26.22
CA PRO A 182 18.09 19.72 25.07
C PRO A 182 18.76 18.40 25.49
N GLY A 183 18.11 17.27 25.19
CA GLY A 183 18.62 15.92 25.52
C GLY A 183 18.40 15.48 26.97
N GLU A 184 17.84 16.32 27.85
CA GLU A 184 17.70 16.00 29.26
C GLU A 184 16.45 16.64 29.89
N ILE A 185 15.62 15.85 30.55
CA ILE A 185 14.53 16.36 31.41
C ILE A 185 14.99 16.30 32.85
N ARG A 186 14.99 17.45 33.54
CA ARG A 186 15.25 17.55 34.97
C ARG A 186 13.99 17.86 35.76
N GLY A 187 13.77 17.08 36.81
CA GLY A 187 12.72 17.29 37.79
C GLY A 187 13.24 17.10 39.20
N ARG A 188 12.46 17.52 40.19
CA ARG A 188 12.76 17.27 41.60
C ARG A 188 11.61 16.48 42.21
N GLU A 189 11.92 15.38 42.88
CA GLU A 189 10.91 14.51 43.49
C GLU A 189 10.34 15.15 44.77
N ARG A 190 9.03 14.96 45.01
CA ARG A 190 8.27 15.58 46.11
C ARG A 190 8.72 15.11 47.49
N GLU A 191 9.03 13.83 47.61
CA GLU A 191 9.44 13.19 48.86
C GLU A 191 10.91 12.79 48.74
N GLY A 192 11.81 13.60 49.31
CA GLY A 192 13.24 13.29 49.39
C GLY A 192 14.18 14.24 48.64
N GLY A 193 13.66 15.15 47.81
CA GLY A 193 14.45 16.21 47.17
C GLY A 193 15.49 15.74 46.14
N ALA A 194 15.45 14.46 45.78
CA ALA A 194 16.36 13.89 44.78
C ALA A 194 16.12 14.53 43.42
N ALA A 195 17.21 14.93 42.76
CA ALA A 195 17.17 15.41 41.39
C ALA A 195 16.98 14.20 40.46
N LEU A 196 15.90 14.23 39.68
CA LEU A 196 15.64 13.27 38.62
C LEU A 196 16.16 13.87 37.32
N ALA A 197 17.11 13.20 36.69
CA ALA A 197 17.63 13.56 35.37
C ALA A 197 17.36 12.39 34.42
N PHE A 198 16.63 12.67 33.34
CA PHE A 198 16.39 11.70 32.29
C PHE A 198 17.09 12.17 31.02
N THR A 199 18.10 11.43 30.60
CA THR A 199 18.81 11.66 29.35
C THR A 199 18.18 10.79 28.28
N PHE A 200 17.73 11.42 27.18
CA PHE A 200 17.22 10.65 26.05
C PHE A 200 18.37 9.86 25.40
N PRO A 201 18.18 8.57 25.08
CA PRO A 201 19.14 7.86 24.23
C PRO A 201 19.21 8.53 22.85
N GLU A 202 20.39 8.55 22.24
CA GLU A 202 20.53 8.91 20.83
C GLU A 202 19.82 7.85 20.00
N ILE A 203 18.67 8.21 19.43
CA ILE A 203 17.97 7.40 18.44
C ILE A 203 18.18 8.10 17.11
N GLU A 204 18.98 7.51 16.23
CA GLU A 204 19.04 7.95 14.83
C GLU A 204 17.71 7.62 14.16
N VAL A 205 16.95 8.66 13.88
CA VAL A 205 15.64 8.57 13.27
C VAL A 205 15.63 9.49 12.07
N GLU A 206 15.57 8.90 10.89
CA GLU A 206 15.28 9.61 9.65
C GLU A 206 13.75 9.69 9.52
N ILE A 207 13.19 10.85 9.89
CA ILE A 207 11.77 11.15 9.72
C ILE A 207 11.64 12.48 8.97
N SER A 208 11.01 12.40 7.79
CA SER A 208 10.44 13.51 7.06
C SER A 208 9.07 13.84 7.66
N GLY A 209 8.84 15.11 8.03
CA GLY A 209 7.48 15.62 8.28
C GLY A 209 7.35 16.67 9.38
N GLU A 210 6.98 17.88 8.96
CA GLU A 210 6.69 19.14 9.66
C GLU A 210 6.22 19.08 11.14
N GLN A 211 7.03 19.66 12.03
CA GLN A 211 6.56 20.50 13.15
C GLN A 211 7.63 21.54 13.50
N ARG A 212 7.24 22.83 13.57
CA ARG A 212 8.12 23.97 13.84
C ARG A 212 8.82 23.84 15.20
N ARG A 213 10.16 23.95 15.24
CA ARG A 213 10.98 23.83 16.45
C ARG A 213 12.18 24.77 16.39
N VAL A 214 12.49 25.45 17.50
CA VAL A 214 13.72 26.23 17.62
C VAL A 214 14.65 25.50 18.59
N LYS A 215 15.83 25.09 18.11
CA LYS A 215 16.89 24.49 18.93
C LYS A 215 18.09 25.43 19.01
N LEU A 216 18.45 25.80 20.24
CA LEU A 216 19.64 26.59 20.55
C LEU A 216 20.75 25.67 21.05
N GLY A 217 21.86 25.60 20.31
CA GLY A 217 23.10 24.94 20.71
C GLY A 217 24.11 25.93 21.30
N LYS A 218 25.23 25.43 21.86
CA LYS A 218 26.26 26.28 22.48
C LYS A 218 26.91 27.31 21.53
N ARG A 219 26.86 27.09 20.21
CA ARG A 219 27.39 27.98 19.15
C ARG A 219 26.57 27.94 17.85
N SER A 220 25.35 27.42 17.88
CA SER A 220 24.50 27.26 16.70
C SER A 220 23.04 27.50 17.06
N VAL A 221 22.27 27.99 16.09
CA VAL A 221 20.83 28.18 16.19
C VAL A 221 20.21 27.42 15.03
N LEU A 222 19.35 26.46 15.34
CA LEU A 222 18.55 25.74 14.36
C LEU A 222 17.11 26.24 14.50
N ILE A 223 16.59 26.83 13.43
CA ILE A 223 15.21 27.30 13.34
C ILE A 223 14.52 26.38 12.33
N GLU A 224 13.61 25.54 12.79
CA GLU A 224 12.72 24.75 11.94
C GLU A 224 11.38 25.49 11.84
N GLY A 225 11.08 26.06 10.66
CA GLY A 225 9.86 26.79 10.34
C GLY A 225 10.09 27.95 9.36
N ASP A 226 9.00 28.51 8.78
CA ASP A 226 9.09 29.66 7.88
C ASP A 226 9.62 30.90 8.62
N VAL A 227 10.60 31.55 8.01
CA VAL A 227 11.16 32.83 8.46
C VAL A 227 10.84 33.87 7.39
N ASP A 228 9.71 34.55 7.55
CA ASP A 228 9.27 35.60 6.62
C ASP A 228 9.81 36.97 7.04
N ASN A 229 10.27 37.77 6.07
CA ASN A 229 10.73 39.17 6.25
C ASN A 229 11.82 39.37 7.32
N SER A 230 12.88 38.57 7.31
CA SER A 230 14.01 38.74 8.23
C SER A 230 15.36 38.64 7.52
N ASP A 231 16.32 39.47 7.94
CA ASP A 231 17.70 39.42 7.47
C ASP A 231 18.49 38.36 8.25
N ILE A 232 18.94 37.29 7.56
CA ILE A 232 19.82 36.28 8.14
C ILE A 232 21.26 36.59 7.75
N ILE A 233 22.03 37.18 8.68
CA ILE A 233 23.45 37.47 8.49
C ILE A 233 24.27 36.31 9.06
N THR A 234 25.02 35.62 8.20
CA THR A 234 25.92 34.53 8.62
C THR A 234 27.39 34.96 8.55
N GLY A 235 28.18 34.52 9.53
CA GLY A 235 29.64 34.68 9.51
C GLY A 235 30.36 33.46 8.94
N ASP A 236 31.68 33.56 8.79
CA ASP A 236 32.57 32.64 8.06
C ASP A 236 32.57 31.17 8.53
N GLN A 237 31.96 30.88 9.67
CA GLN A 237 31.88 29.53 10.26
C GLN A 237 30.46 28.97 10.38
N ASN A 238 29.45 29.67 9.84
CA ASN A 238 28.06 29.25 9.94
C ASN A 238 27.60 28.63 8.60
N GLN A 239 27.24 27.35 8.61
CA GLN A 239 26.56 26.68 7.50
C GLN A 239 25.05 26.79 7.66
N VAL A 240 24.37 27.30 6.63
CA VAL A 240 22.91 27.25 6.51
C VAL A 240 22.54 26.01 5.72
N ILE A 241 21.98 25.00 6.38
CA ILE A 241 21.44 23.80 5.73
C ILE A 241 19.95 24.06 5.49
N ARG A 242 19.53 24.09 4.23
CA ARG A 242 18.17 24.47 3.83
C ARG A 242 17.29 23.23 3.68
N ASP A 243 16.14 23.24 4.35
CA ASP A 243 15.09 22.22 4.19
C ASP A 243 13.71 22.83 3.84
N SER A 244 13.54 24.16 3.87
CA SER A 244 12.33 24.86 3.40
C SER A 244 12.57 26.36 3.13
N THR A 245 11.61 26.98 2.43
CA THR A 245 11.60 28.30 1.78
C THR A 245 12.03 29.46 2.69
N VAL A 246 13.16 30.09 2.37
CA VAL A 246 13.51 31.44 2.87
C VAL A 246 13.04 32.44 1.82
N GLN A 247 12.00 33.22 2.11
CA GLN A 247 11.71 34.43 1.34
C GLN A 247 12.64 35.55 1.81
N GLY A 248 13.80 35.65 1.16
CA GLY A 248 14.80 36.67 1.42
C GLY A 248 16.13 36.36 0.74
N ASP A 249 16.93 37.40 0.50
CA ASP A 249 18.25 37.25 -0.12
C ASP A 249 19.25 36.72 0.91
N VAL A 250 19.65 35.44 0.75
CA VAL A 250 20.75 34.87 1.55
C VAL A 250 22.07 35.17 0.85
N ILE A 251 22.85 36.07 1.45
CA ILE A 251 24.18 36.47 0.98
C ILE A 251 25.21 35.56 1.66
N GLY A 252 25.82 34.65 0.89
CA GLY A 252 26.91 33.81 1.38
C GLY A 252 28.23 34.58 1.58
N PRO A 253 29.24 33.98 2.24
CA PRO A 253 30.56 34.60 2.37
C PRO A 253 31.15 34.80 0.96
N GLY A 254 31.36 36.06 0.56
CA GLY A 254 31.81 36.44 -0.78
C GLY A 254 30.74 37.01 -1.72
N GLY A 255 29.49 37.19 -1.27
CA GLY A 255 28.45 37.88 -2.04
C GLY A 255 27.71 37.03 -3.06
N THR A 256 27.96 35.71 -3.12
CA THR A 256 27.31 34.79 -4.05
C THR A 256 25.91 34.40 -3.57
N LYS A 257 24.90 34.72 -4.39
CA LYS A 257 23.49 34.43 -4.13
C LYS A 257 23.18 32.95 -4.41
N VAL A 258 22.83 32.19 -3.37
CA VAL A 258 22.38 30.80 -3.50
C VAL A 258 20.86 30.81 -3.65
N MET A 259 20.32 30.66 -4.87
CA MET A 259 18.87 30.61 -5.10
C MET A 259 18.32 29.24 -4.68
N GLY A 260 17.25 29.24 -3.88
CA GLY A 260 16.51 28.03 -3.51
C GLY A 260 15.59 27.56 -4.64
N GLU A 261 15.14 26.31 -4.56
CA GLU A 261 14.18 25.74 -5.51
C GLU A 261 12.90 26.57 -5.53
N THR A 262 12.40 26.82 -6.73
CA THR A 262 11.21 27.62 -6.98
C THR A 262 9.93 26.83 -6.67
N GLU A 263 8.84 27.52 -6.32
CA GLU A 263 7.52 26.90 -6.13
C GLU A 263 7.05 26.10 -7.36
N ALA A 264 7.48 26.53 -8.55
CA ALA A 264 7.25 25.81 -9.81
C ALA A 264 7.93 24.43 -9.84
N GLU A 265 9.16 24.32 -9.34
CA GLU A 265 9.90 23.05 -9.26
C GLU A 265 9.28 22.10 -8.23
N ARG A 266 8.78 22.63 -7.10
CA ARG A 266 8.04 21.83 -6.11
C ARG A 266 6.75 21.25 -6.68
N ARG A 267 5.94 22.10 -7.33
CA ARG A 267 4.68 21.66 -7.96
C ARG A 267 4.93 20.62 -9.04
N GLN A 268 6.01 20.77 -9.81
CA GLN A 268 6.40 19.81 -10.83
C GLN A 268 6.72 18.43 -10.22
N ARG A 269 7.47 18.39 -9.10
CA ARG A 269 7.76 17.13 -8.39
C ARG A 269 6.51 16.46 -7.84
N GLU A 270 5.57 17.22 -7.30
CA GLU A 270 4.30 16.68 -6.79
C GLU A 270 3.47 16.05 -7.92
N ILE A 271 3.40 16.70 -9.08
CA ILE A 271 2.75 16.17 -10.28
C ILE A 271 3.44 14.88 -10.74
N GLU A 272 4.76 14.84 -10.76
CA GLU A 272 5.53 13.65 -11.15
C GLU A 272 5.33 12.49 -10.17
N ALA A 273 5.30 12.76 -8.87
CA ALA A 273 5.00 11.76 -7.84
C ALA A 273 3.59 11.19 -7.99
N ALA A 274 2.58 12.06 -8.18
CA ALA A 274 1.20 11.65 -8.43
C ALA A 274 1.07 10.83 -9.73
N ARG A 275 1.75 11.25 -10.80
CA ARG A 275 1.81 10.51 -12.08
C ARG A 275 2.39 9.12 -11.88
N LYS A 276 3.49 9.00 -11.14
CA LYS A 276 4.13 7.71 -10.85
C LYS A 276 3.21 6.77 -10.07
N LEU A 277 2.54 7.28 -9.03
CA LEU A 277 1.58 6.51 -8.24
C LEU A 277 0.39 6.03 -9.09
N TYR A 278 -0.17 6.91 -9.92
CA TYR A 278 -1.25 6.57 -10.84
C TYR A 278 -0.85 5.42 -11.78
N LEU A 279 0.31 5.53 -12.44
CA LEU A 279 0.79 4.52 -13.38
C LEU A 279 1.03 3.17 -12.70
N GLN A 280 1.55 3.17 -11.47
CA GLN A 280 1.72 1.95 -10.67
C GLN A 280 0.37 1.28 -10.37
N GLN A 281 -0.64 2.06 -9.99
CA GLN A 281 -1.99 1.55 -9.74
C GLN A 281 -2.64 1.02 -11.02
N LEU A 282 -2.53 1.76 -12.14
CA LEU A 282 -3.06 1.33 -13.43
C LEU A 282 -2.45 0.00 -13.89
N ARG A 283 -1.12 -0.16 -13.75
CA ARG A 283 -0.43 -1.40 -14.07
C ARG A 283 -0.93 -2.56 -13.22
N ARG A 284 -1.09 -2.36 -11.90
CA ARG A 284 -1.64 -3.39 -10.99
C ARG A 284 -3.06 -3.78 -11.39
N HIS A 285 -3.90 -2.80 -11.70
CA HIS A 285 -5.29 -3.03 -12.11
C HIS A 285 -5.38 -3.82 -13.43
N CYS A 286 -4.55 -3.49 -14.41
CA CYS A 286 -4.57 -4.14 -15.72
C CYS A 286 -3.93 -5.54 -15.72
N ARG A 287 -2.97 -5.80 -14.81
CA ARG A 287 -2.30 -7.11 -14.69
C ARG A 287 -3.17 -8.22 -14.10
N ARG A 288 -4.20 -7.86 -13.33
CA ARG A 288 -5.15 -8.83 -12.78
C ARG A 288 -5.98 -9.44 -13.93
N VAL A 289 -5.78 -10.75 -14.14
CA VAL A 289 -6.61 -11.60 -15.01
C VAL A 289 -7.55 -12.39 -14.11
N ASP A 290 -8.86 -12.12 -14.22
CA ASP A 290 -9.88 -12.88 -13.50
C ASP A 290 -10.10 -14.22 -14.22
N LEU A 291 -9.15 -15.14 -14.03
CA LEU A 291 -9.17 -16.49 -14.63
C LEU A 291 -10.27 -17.38 -14.06
N GLU A 292 -10.85 -17.02 -12.91
CA GLU A 292 -11.96 -17.74 -12.26
C GLU A 292 -13.16 -17.88 -13.19
N THR A 293 -13.42 -16.88 -14.03
CA THR A 293 -14.58 -16.87 -14.93
C THR A 293 -14.42 -17.68 -16.21
N ILE A 294 -13.20 -18.01 -16.64
CA ILE A 294 -12.95 -18.53 -18.00
C ILE A 294 -12.73 -20.04 -18.02
N LEU A 295 -12.19 -20.63 -16.96
CA LEU A 295 -11.70 -22.01 -17.01
C LEU A 295 -12.44 -23.01 -16.11
N ASP A 296 -13.41 -22.59 -15.30
CA ASP A 296 -14.07 -23.45 -14.30
C ASP A 296 -13.05 -24.28 -13.49
N MET A 297 -11.82 -23.73 -13.40
CA MET A 297 -10.68 -24.33 -12.76
C MET A 297 -10.57 -23.68 -11.39
N PRO A 298 -10.24 -24.46 -10.34
CA PRO A 298 -10.06 -23.90 -9.02
C PRO A 298 -9.06 -22.74 -9.09
N ALA A 299 -9.28 -21.69 -8.28
CA ALA A 299 -8.51 -20.44 -8.18
C ALA A 299 -6.98 -20.60 -7.90
N ALA A 300 -6.45 -21.82 -8.06
CA ALA A 300 -5.09 -22.26 -7.87
C ALA A 300 -4.27 -22.37 -9.17
N SER A 301 -4.84 -22.09 -10.34
CA SER A 301 -4.03 -21.82 -11.53
C SER A 301 -3.17 -20.58 -11.22
N ARG A 302 -1.85 -20.62 -11.50
CA ARG A 302 -0.95 -19.46 -11.43
C ARG A 302 -1.73 -18.19 -11.77
N LEU A 303 -1.61 -17.13 -10.96
CA LEU A 303 -2.02 -15.77 -11.35
C LEU A 303 -1.18 -15.39 -12.58
N LEU A 304 -1.54 -15.93 -13.74
CA LEU A 304 -0.89 -15.66 -15.00
C LEU A 304 -1.12 -14.18 -15.23
N GLN A 305 -0.03 -13.42 -15.22
CA GLN A 305 -0.14 -12.00 -15.46
C GLN A 305 -0.53 -11.82 -16.92
N LEU A 306 -1.37 -10.82 -17.22
CA LEU A 306 -1.86 -10.62 -18.58
C LEU A 306 -0.70 -10.47 -19.57
N ASP A 307 0.39 -9.82 -19.16
CA ASP A 307 1.61 -9.64 -19.95
C ASP A 307 2.39 -10.93 -20.23
N GLU A 308 2.19 -12.00 -19.46
CA GLU A 308 2.86 -13.30 -19.67
C GLU A 308 2.11 -14.21 -20.65
N VAL A 309 0.79 -14.02 -20.79
CA VAL A 309 -0.09 -14.93 -21.55
C VAL A 309 -0.76 -14.24 -22.74
N TYR A 310 -0.60 -12.93 -22.88
CA TYR A 310 -1.20 -12.20 -23.98
C TYR A 310 -0.62 -12.66 -25.32
N VAL A 311 -1.51 -13.13 -26.19
CA VAL A 311 -1.23 -13.41 -27.60
C VAL A 311 -1.82 -12.27 -28.42
N ASN A 312 -1.04 -11.75 -29.37
CA ASN A 312 -1.49 -10.66 -30.25
C ASN A 312 -2.75 -11.07 -31.01
N LEU A 313 -3.74 -10.18 -30.99
CA LEU A 313 -4.97 -10.33 -31.75
C LEU A 313 -4.77 -9.89 -33.18
N ASP A 314 -5.32 -10.65 -34.12
CA ASP A 314 -5.37 -10.29 -35.53
C ASP A 314 -6.67 -9.57 -35.87
N THR A 315 -6.59 -8.53 -36.70
CA THR A 315 -7.76 -7.82 -37.22
C THR A 315 -8.17 -8.36 -38.59
N THR A 316 -9.40 -8.07 -39.01
CA THR A 316 -9.91 -8.41 -40.36
C THR A 316 -9.31 -7.54 -41.48
N THR A 317 -8.58 -6.49 -41.10
CA THR A 317 -7.80 -5.66 -42.01
C THR A 317 -6.56 -6.44 -42.45
N ARG A 318 -6.29 -6.48 -43.76
CA ARG A 318 -5.16 -7.23 -44.35
C ARG A 318 -4.05 -6.28 -44.77
N MET A 319 -2.81 -6.75 -44.70
CA MET A 319 -1.63 -6.07 -45.19
C MET A 319 -0.88 -6.89 -46.23
N ASP A 320 -0.19 -6.22 -47.15
CA ASP A 320 0.83 -6.86 -47.99
C ASP A 320 2.12 -7.19 -47.20
N ARG A 321 3.06 -7.89 -47.83
CA ARG A 321 4.37 -8.23 -47.23
C ARG A 321 5.24 -7.00 -46.93
N GLN A 322 4.87 -5.84 -47.47
CA GLN A 322 5.54 -4.55 -47.26
C GLN A 322 4.84 -3.72 -46.16
N GLY A 323 3.80 -4.26 -45.50
CA GLY A 323 3.11 -3.65 -44.37
C GLY A 323 2.04 -2.61 -44.74
N ARG A 324 1.67 -2.49 -46.02
CA ARG A 324 0.63 -1.57 -46.50
C ARG A 324 -0.75 -2.20 -46.35
N ILE A 325 -1.72 -1.42 -45.89
CA ILE A 325 -3.11 -1.87 -45.70
C ILE A 325 -3.78 -2.00 -47.07
N LEU A 326 -4.33 -3.19 -47.36
CA LEU A 326 -5.04 -3.46 -48.61
C LEU A 326 -6.46 -2.90 -48.53
N THR A 327 -6.78 -2.00 -49.45
CA THR A 327 -8.13 -1.41 -49.57
C THR A 327 -9.11 -2.38 -50.23
N GLY A 328 -10.42 -2.15 -50.06
CA GLY A 328 -11.47 -3.06 -50.56
C GLY A 328 -11.41 -3.34 -52.08
N THR A 329 -10.89 -2.39 -52.85
CA THR A 329 -10.64 -2.53 -54.29
C THR A 329 -9.45 -3.43 -54.61
N GLU A 330 -8.40 -3.41 -53.78
CA GLU A 330 -7.21 -4.28 -53.93
C GLU A 330 -7.49 -5.70 -53.46
N LYS A 331 -8.34 -5.87 -52.44
CA LYS A 331 -8.85 -7.19 -51.99
C LYS A 331 -9.68 -7.92 -53.06
N ALA A 332 -10.33 -7.18 -53.97
CA ALA A 332 -11.17 -7.78 -55.01
C ALA A 332 -10.41 -8.17 -56.29
N VAL A 333 -9.24 -7.56 -56.53
CA VAL A 333 -8.39 -7.81 -57.71
C VAL A 333 -7.38 -8.94 -57.46
N SER A 334 -7.02 -9.15 -56.21
CA SER A 334 -6.14 -10.24 -55.77
C SER A 334 -6.97 -11.52 -55.64
N GLY A 335 -6.97 -12.36 -56.69
CA GLY A 335 -7.71 -13.62 -56.73
C GLY A 335 -7.25 -14.64 -55.67
N LYS A 336 -7.96 -15.76 -55.57
CA LYS A 336 -7.78 -16.86 -54.58
C LYS A 336 -6.33 -17.38 -54.40
N ASP A 337 -5.40 -17.06 -55.30
CA ASP A 337 -4.00 -17.48 -55.23
C ASP A 337 -3.08 -16.48 -54.49
N ASP A 338 -3.52 -15.25 -54.19
CA ASP A 338 -2.73 -14.25 -53.44
C ASP A 338 -3.10 -14.14 -51.95
N ASP A 339 -4.10 -14.89 -51.47
CA ASP A 339 -4.40 -15.02 -50.03
C ASP A 339 -3.19 -15.56 -49.24
N GLU A 340 -2.27 -16.29 -49.89
CA GLU A 340 -0.98 -16.72 -49.31
C GLU A 340 0.04 -15.58 -49.09
N LYS A 341 -0.20 -14.37 -49.65
CA LYS A 341 0.74 -13.24 -49.55
C LYS A 341 0.27 -12.12 -48.63
N SER A 342 -0.97 -12.15 -48.14
CA SER A 342 -1.51 -11.11 -47.26
C SER A 342 -1.62 -11.58 -45.80
N VAL A 343 -1.07 -10.78 -44.88
CA VAL A 343 -1.04 -11.09 -43.44
C VAL A 343 -2.09 -10.20 -42.75
N PRO A 344 -2.87 -10.71 -41.77
CA PRO A 344 -3.73 -9.85 -40.98
C PRO A 344 -2.93 -8.76 -40.24
N LEU A 345 -3.50 -7.57 -40.10
CA LEU A 345 -2.91 -6.49 -39.30
C LEU A 345 -3.10 -6.82 -37.82
N PRO A 346 -2.01 -6.94 -37.03
CA PRO A 346 -2.12 -7.13 -35.59
C PRO A 346 -2.79 -5.92 -34.93
N ALA A 347 -3.68 -6.17 -33.99
CA ALA A 347 -4.49 -5.14 -33.35
C ALA A 347 -3.65 -4.12 -32.56
N MET A 348 -2.51 -4.54 -32.01
CA MET A 348 -1.55 -3.63 -31.37
C MET A 348 -0.95 -2.64 -32.37
N GLN A 349 -0.58 -3.11 -33.57
CA GLN A 349 -0.05 -2.26 -34.62
C GLN A 349 -1.14 -1.34 -35.20
N ALA A 350 -2.39 -1.82 -35.29
CA ALA A 350 -3.51 -0.97 -35.66
C ALA A 350 -3.70 0.18 -34.66
N ALA A 351 -3.56 -0.09 -33.36
CA ALA A 351 -3.71 0.92 -32.31
C ALA A 351 -2.67 2.04 -32.40
N GLY A 352 -1.43 1.74 -32.80
CA GLY A 352 -0.38 2.75 -33.00
C GLY A 352 -0.49 3.54 -34.30
N ARG A 353 -1.26 3.06 -35.28
CA ARG A 353 -1.40 3.73 -36.60
C ARG A 353 -2.51 4.78 -36.64
N PHE A 354 -3.53 4.67 -35.81
CA PHE A 354 -4.71 5.53 -35.85
C PHE A 354 -4.90 6.30 -34.56
N ALA A 355 -5.07 7.62 -34.66
CA ALA A 355 -5.38 8.48 -33.50
C ALA A 355 -6.73 8.14 -32.84
N LYS A 356 -7.66 7.55 -33.61
CA LYS A 356 -8.97 7.08 -33.13
C LYS A 356 -9.24 5.71 -33.75
N LEU A 357 -9.44 4.70 -32.89
CA LEU A 357 -9.68 3.32 -33.30
C LEU A 357 -10.92 2.77 -32.60
N LEU A 358 -11.81 2.15 -33.37
CA LEU A 358 -12.94 1.39 -32.84
C LEU A 358 -12.72 -0.09 -33.15
N LEU A 359 -12.60 -0.90 -32.10
CA LEU A 359 -12.43 -2.35 -32.22
C LEU A 359 -13.77 -3.06 -32.04
N LEU A 360 -14.23 -3.71 -33.10
CA LEU A 360 -15.44 -4.52 -33.12
C LEU A 360 -15.08 -6.00 -33.11
N GLY A 361 -15.94 -6.82 -32.50
CA GLY A 361 -15.79 -8.27 -32.48
C GLY A 361 -16.71 -8.92 -31.46
N ASP A 362 -16.78 -10.24 -31.49
CA ASP A 362 -17.69 -11.01 -30.65
C ASP A 362 -17.35 -10.92 -29.16
N PRO A 363 -18.33 -11.14 -28.26
CA PRO A 363 -18.07 -11.31 -26.83
C PRO A 363 -16.96 -12.33 -26.59
N GLY A 364 -16.02 -12.03 -25.69
CA GLY A 364 -14.88 -12.92 -25.41
C GLY A 364 -13.72 -12.83 -26.40
N GLY A 365 -13.82 -12.09 -27.52
CA GLY A 365 -12.74 -11.94 -28.51
C GLY A 365 -11.50 -11.15 -28.07
N GLY A 366 -11.24 -11.00 -26.77
CA GLY A 366 -10.01 -10.39 -26.24
C GLY A 366 -9.88 -8.87 -26.34
N LYS A 367 -10.90 -8.14 -26.80
CA LYS A 367 -10.87 -6.66 -26.96
C LYS A 367 -10.44 -5.91 -25.70
N SER A 368 -11.05 -6.23 -24.56
CA SER A 368 -10.70 -5.61 -23.27
C SER A 368 -9.30 -6.01 -22.80
N SER A 369 -8.86 -7.23 -23.11
CA SER A 369 -7.51 -7.71 -22.82
C SER A 369 -6.46 -6.94 -23.61
N LEU A 370 -6.70 -6.67 -24.91
CA LEU A 370 -5.85 -5.81 -25.73
C LEU A 370 -5.71 -4.40 -25.15
N MET A 371 -6.80 -3.79 -24.67
CA MET A 371 -6.73 -2.47 -24.05
C MET A 371 -5.94 -2.48 -22.74
N LYS A 372 -6.11 -3.51 -21.91
CA LYS A 372 -5.35 -3.70 -20.67
C LYS A 372 -3.86 -3.88 -20.94
N ILE A 373 -3.48 -4.71 -21.91
CA ILE A 373 -2.06 -4.92 -22.24
C ILE A 373 -1.41 -3.66 -22.82
N LEU A 374 -2.13 -2.91 -23.67
CA LEU A 374 -1.64 -1.62 -24.18
C LEU A 374 -1.41 -0.62 -23.03
N CYS A 375 -2.32 -0.55 -22.06
CA CYS A 375 -2.15 0.29 -20.87
C CYS A 375 -0.95 -0.15 -20.02
N ILE A 376 -0.69 -1.44 -19.86
CA ILE A 376 0.48 -1.97 -19.15
C ILE A 376 1.77 -1.54 -19.87
N GLN A 377 1.84 -1.71 -21.19
CA GLN A 377 3.03 -1.37 -21.97
C GLN A 377 3.32 0.15 -21.91
N LEU A 378 2.31 0.99 -22.11
CA LEU A 378 2.47 2.45 -22.01
C LEU A 378 2.86 2.89 -20.59
N ALA A 379 2.29 2.26 -19.56
CA ALA A 379 2.67 2.55 -18.18
C ALA A 379 4.12 2.15 -17.87
N ASN A 380 4.58 1.02 -18.41
CA ASN A 380 5.97 0.58 -18.27
C ASN A 380 6.95 1.52 -19.01
N THR A 381 6.60 2.01 -20.19
CA THR A 381 7.37 3.06 -20.88
C THR A 381 7.52 4.31 -20.00
N CYS A 382 6.43 4.79 -19.41
CA CYS A 382 6.49 5.96 -18.53
C CYS A 382 7.22 5.72 -17.20
N LEU A 383 7.19 4.50 -16.65
CA LEU A 383 7.75 4.18 -15.32
C LEU A 383 9.22 3.75 -15.37
N ASN A 384 9.58 2.96 -16.38
CA ASN A 384 10.88 2.30 -16.49
C ASN A 384 11.72 2.86 -17.63
N GLY A 385 11.14 3.68 -18.52
CA GLY A 385 11.79 4.11 -19.75
C GLY A 385 11.85 3.02 -20.83
N ASP A 386 10.98 2.00 -20.73
CA ASP A 386 10.88 0.94 -21.74
C ASP A 386 10.46 1.51 -23.10
N ALA A 387 10.87 0.87 -24.20
CA ALA A 387 10.47 1.31 -25.54
C ALA A 387 8.93 1.30 -25.68
N PRO A 388 8.30 2.36 -26.24
CA PRO A 388 6.86 2.39 -26.44
C PRO A 388 6.44 1.33 -27.46
N PRO A 389 5.18 0.87 -27.41
CA PRO A 389 4.63 0.03 -28.46
C PRO A 389 4.74 0.73 -29.82
N GLU A 390 4.87 -0.04 -30.89
CA GLU A 390 5.03 0.49 -32.24
C GLU A 390 3.91 1.49 -32.58
N GLY A 391 4.28 2.69 -33.03
CA GLY A 391 3.35 3.77 -33.37
C GLY A 391 2.93 4.68 -32.20
N PHE A 392 3.37 4.40 -30.97
CA PHE A 392 3.09 5.25 -29.81
C PHE A 392 4.29 6.13 -29.43
N GLN A 393 3.99 7.32 -28.89
CA GLN A 393 5.00 8.26 -28.35
C GLN A 393 5.38 7.88 -26.92
N GLN A 394 6.59 8.25 -26.49
CA GLN A 394 7.15 7.87 -25.17
C GLN A 394 6.42 8.53 -23.97
N ASP A 395 5.77 9.68 -24.16
CA ASP A 395 5.22 10.48 -23.05
C ASP A 395 3.70 10.41 -22.89
N LEU A 396 3.04 9.45 -23.54
CA LEU A 396 1.58 9.33 -23.47
C LEU A 396 1.15 8.79 -22.10
N LEU A 397 0.25 9.52 -21.43
CA LEU A 397 -0.38 9.06 -20.19
C LEU A 397 -1.58 8.15 -20.51
N PRO A 398 -1.50 6.83 -20.27
CA PRO A 398 -2.63 5.95 -20.53
C PRO A 398 -3.76 6.21 -19.53
N VAL A 399 -4.99 6.38 -20.04
CA VAL A 399 -6.20 6.53 -19.22
C VAL A 399 -7.22 5.46 -19.62
N LEU A 400 -7.53 4.55 -18.69
CA LEU A 400 -8.51 3.48 -18.90
C LEU A 400 -9.87 3.87 -18.30
N ILE A 401 -10.88 4.01 -19.14
CA ILE A 401 -12.24 4.36 -18.72
C ILE A 401 -13.19 3.20 -19.06
N SER A 402 -13.79 2.62 -18.02
CA SER A 402 -14.89 1.65 -18.19
C SER A 402 -16.22 2.39 -18.29
N LEU A 403 -16.82 2.41 -19.47
CA LEU A 403 -18.15 3.03 -19.67
C LEU A 403 -19.23 2.41 -18.78
N ARG A 404 -19.10 1.12 -18.42
CA ARG A 404 -20.01 0.46 -17.48
C ARG A 404 -20.01 1.13 -16.10
N HIS A 405 -18.84 1.58 -15.64
CA HIS A 405 -18.70 2.22 -14.33
C HIS A 405 -18.92 3.73 -14.40
N LEU A 406 -18.61 4.33 -15.55
CA LEU A 406 -18.79 5.76 -15.77
C LEU A 406 -20.25 6.12 -16.04
N ALA A 407 -20.99 5.33 -16.81
CA ALA A 407 -22.36 5.66 -17.23
C ALA A 407 -23.33 5.94 -16.07
N PRO A 408 -23.34 5.18 -14.95
CA PRO A 408 -24.20 5.52 -13.81
C PRO A 408 -23.87 6.90 -13.21
N ARG A 409 -22.58 7.23 -13.08
CA ARG A 409 -22.13 8.52 -12.54
C ARG A 409 -22.41 9.69 -13.47
N LEU A 410 -22.45 9.44 -14.78
CA LEU A 410 -22.83 10.44 -15.79
C LEU A 410 -24.34 10.72 -15.81
N LYS A 411 -25.18 9.76 -15.39
CA LYS A 411 -26.63 10.00 -15.28
C LYS A 411 -26.96 11.04 -14.22
N ASP A 412 -26.17 11.10 -13.15
CA ASP A 412 -26.32 12.09 -12.07
C ASP A 412 -25.97 13.52 -12.52
N LEU A 413 -25.27 13.68 -13.64
CA LEU A 413 -24.88 14.97 -14.20
C LEU A 413 -25.96 15.63 -15.08
N ALA A 414 -27.16 15.06 -15.16
CA ALA A 414 -28.31 15.59 -15.92
C ALA A 414 -27.93 16.09 -17.34
N LEU A 415 -27.06 15.35 -18.02
CA LEU A 415 -26.50 15.74 -19.31
C LEU A 415 -27.54 15.76 -20.43
N ASP A 416 -28.69 15.12 -20.21
CA ASP A 416 -29.74 14.93 -21.22
C ASP A 416 -30.44 16.23 -21.63
N ASP A 417 -30.43 17.25 -20.76
CA ASP A 417 -31.05 18.55 -21.01
C ASP A 417 -30.12 19.56 -21.69
N LEU A 418 -28.84 19.21 -21.89
CA LEU A 418 -27.86 20.07 -22.54
C LEU A 418 -27.84 19.83 -24.05
N SER A 419 -27.70 20.89 -24.83
CA SER A 419 -27.48 20.77 -26.28
C SER A 419 -26.15 20.07 -26.58
N HIS A 420 -26.00 19.48 -27.76
CA HIS A 420 -24.76 18.78 -28.13
C HIS A 420 -23.53 19.71 -28.14
N GLU A 421 -23.72 21.01 -28.35
CA GLU A 421 -22.65 22.02 -28.25
C GLU A 421 -22.35 22.37 -26.79
N ASP A 422 -23.37 22.51 -25.93
CA ASP A 422 -23.21 22.79 -24.50
C ASP A 422 -22.57 21.62 -23.73
N ARG A 423 -22.87 20.37 -24.14
CA ARG A 423 -22.21 19.16 -23.61
C ARG A 423 -20.71 19.15 -23.92
N ILE A 424 -20.33 19.57 -25.13
CA ILE A 424 -18.92 19.66 -25.52
C ILE A 424 -18.23 20.83 -24.80
N ALA A 425 -18.94 21.95 -24.59
CA ALA A 425 -18.41 23.10 -23.86
C ALA A 425 -18.17 22.80 -22.37
N GLN A 426 -19.06 22.06 -21.70
CA GLN A 426 -18.89 21.66 -20.29
C GLN A 426 -17.85 20.55 -20.07
N LEU A 427 -17.48 19.81 -21.12
CA LEU A 427 -16.48 18.73 -21.05
C LEU A 427 -15.08 19.18 -21.50
N ARG A 428 -14.88 20.45 -21.83
CA ARG A 428 -13.55 21.04 -22.02
C ARG A 428 -13.01 21.55 -20.66
N PRO A 429 -11.76 21.24 -20.29
CA PRO A 429 -11.15 21.74 -19.06
C PRO A 429 -10.95 23.26 -19.07
#